data_AF-A0A166GJX7-F1
#
_entry.id   AF-A0A166GJX7-F1
#
_cell.length_a   1.000
_cell.length_b   1.000
_cell.length_c   1.000
_cell.angle_alpha   90.00
_cell.angle_beta   90.00
_cell.angle_gamma   90.00
#
_symmetry.space_group_name_H-M   'P 1'
#
loop_
_entity.id
_entity.type
_entity.pdbx_description
1 polymer ?
#
loop_
_entity_poly.entity_id
_entity_poly.type
_entity_poly.pdbx_seq_one_letter_code
_entity_poly.pdbx_strand_id
1 'polypeptide(L)'
;MSGREFPSILPIPQELSNDPHSGFSMNICETLLQADRASKAALAAGNPLDSTGSIPLLDGSIDSIETTPQVLRSRSPPPRALDNETMNADAPISRLPTELIHYIFRYDADEHRIDCGEGLSIKTSWFRLARVCRVWRCVVFNMPDLWRDDIFSFREKWMDILPLTKGLPLNLRLVGTSALKFVGRHDVVPLAPRAYNIRAEIRGNQDVRTLVDVLCSEPLPHLQTVTLLGTRTRKREQPAAAKMARHPHLHFLTLNNIYLEPPPQGALYTLQLDMTGLYDEKKPSLDTILKALK
;
A
#
# COMPACT_ATOMS: atom_id res chain seq x y z
N MET A 1 -16.47 -23.94 -3.42
CA MET A 1 -15.51 -23.19 -2.57
C MET A 1 -14.13 -23.35 -3.17
N SER A 2 -13.77 -22.44 -4.07
CA SER A 2 -12.52 -22.44 -4.84
C SER A 2 -11.35 -22.01 -3.95
N GLY A 3 -10.25 -22.77 -4.01
CA GLY A 3 -9.02 -22.51 -3.26
C GLY A 3 -8.47 -21.13 -3.60
N ARG A 4 -8.48 -20.24 -2.61
CA ARG A 4 -7.74 -18.98 -2.66
C ARG A 4 -6.40 -19.24 -2.00
N GLU A 5 -5.35 -19.28 -2.81
CA GLU A 5 -3.98 -19.09 -2.33
C GLU A 5 -3.99 -17.84 -1.44
N PHE A 6 -3.58 -18.02 -0.19
CA PHE A 6 -3.55 -16.94 0.77
C PHE A 6 -2.35 -16.06 0.40
N PRO A 7 -2.54 -14.78 0.02
CA PRO A 7 -1.42 -13.96 -0.38
C PRO A 7 -0.44 -13.87 0.79
N SER A 8 0.83 -14.19 0.51
CA SER A 8 1.93 -13.69 1.32
C SER A 8 1.62 -12.21 1.60
N ILE A 9 1.63 -11.82 2.88
CA ILE A 9 1.13 -10.52 3.35
C ILE A 9 1.70 -9.33 2.56
N LEU A 10 2.87 -9.51 1.97
CA LEU A 10 3.35 -8.69 0.90
C LEU A 10 3.57 -9.60 -0.31
N PRO A 11 3.19 -9.20 -1.54
CA PRO A 11 3.63 -9.92 -2.73
C PRO A 11 5.15 -10.10 -2.60
N ILE A 12 5.59 -11.36 -2.69
CA ILE A 12 6.99 -11.65 -2.94
C ILE A 12 7.30 -10.84 -4.20
N PRO A 13 8.31 -9.94 -4.20
CA PRO A 13 8.58 -9.08 -5.34
C PRO A 13 8.54 -9.89 -6.62
N GLN A 14 7.61 -9.54 -7.51
CA GLN A 14 7.49 -10.14 -8.83
C GLN A 14 8.73 -9.89 -9.70
N GLU A 15 9.71 -9.12 -9.22
CA GLU A 15 11.02 -8.98 -9.85
C GLU A 15 11.85 -10.28 -9.84
N LEU A 16 11.46 -11.29 -9.04
CA LEU A 16 11.93 -12.67 -9.20
C LEU A 16 11.00 -13.53 -10.10
N SER A 17 9.92 -12.95 -10.61
CA SER A 17 8.86 -13.57 -11.41
C SER A 17 8.71 -12.94 -12.80
N ASN A 18 9.80 -12.42 -13.38
CA ASN A 18 9.95 -12.39 -14.84
C ASN A 18 10.19 -13.80 -15.41
N ASP A 19 10.03 -14.84 -14.59
CA ASP A 19 9.96 -16.21 -15.04
C ASP A 19 8.63 -16.41 -15.81
N PRO A 20 8.65 -16.70 -17.12
CA PRO A 20 7.46 -16.87 -17.97
C PRO A 20 6.56 -18.06 -17.58
N HIS A 21 6.75 -18.63 -16.39
CA HIS A 21 6.15 -19.87 -15.91
C HIS A 21 5.10 -19.69 -14.79
N SER A 22 4.72 -18.47 -14.40
CA SER A 22 3.82 -18.28 -13.24
C SER A 22 2.33 -18.55 -13.52
N GLY A 23 1.92 -18.59 -14.79
CA GLY A 23 0.64 -19.20 -15.15
C GLY A 23 0.74 -20.70 -14.99
N PHE A 24 0.04 -21.29 -14.02
CA PHE A 24 -0.27 -22.73 -14.04
C PHE A 24 -1.21 -22.95 -15.23
N SER A 25 -0.65 -22.91 -16.43
CA SER A 25 -1.39 -23.15 -17.64
C SER A 25 -1.91 -24.57 -17.53
N MET A 26 -3.20 -24.78 -17.78
CA MET A 26 -3.80 -26.11 -17.87
C MET A 26 -2.96 -27.02 -18.78
N ASN A 27 -2.22 -26.42 -19.71
CA ASN A 27 -1.20 -27.00 -20.56
C ASN A 27 -0.13 -27.80 -19.80
N ILE A 28 0.32 -27.43 -18.59
CA ILE A 28 1.36 -28.22 -17.88
C ILE A 28 0.79 -29.57 -17.44
N CYS A 29 -0.44 -29.58 -16.93
CA CYS A 29 -1.11 -30.82 -16.52
C CYS A 29 -1.43 -31.69 -17.75
N GLU A 30 -1.81 -31.05 -18.86
CA GLU A 30 -2.04 -31.71 -20.14
C GLU A 30 -0.74 -32.29 -20.74
N THR A 31 0.37 -31.56 -20.68
CA THR A 31 1.70 -32.01 -21.11
C THR A 31 2.16 -33.22 -20.30
N LEU A 32 1.97 -33.22 -18.97
CA LEU A 32 2.31 -34.38 -18.13
C LEU A 32 1.45 -35.60 -18.44
N LEU A 33 0.15 -35.41 -18.66
CA LEU A 33 -0.75 -36.50 -19.08
C LEU A 33 -0.41 -37.01 -20.48
N GLN A 34 0.03 -36.13 -21.38
CA GLN A 34 0.44 -36.50 -22.73
C GLN A 34 1.77 -37.25 -22.73
N ALA A 35 2.74 -36.84 -21.91
CA ALA A 35 4.00 -37.55 -21.71
C ALA A 35 3.80 -38.95 -21.10
N ASP A 36 2.91 -39.09 -20.10
CA ASP A 36 2.54 -40.40 -19.52
C ASP A 36 1.90 -41.33 -20.57
N ARG A 37 0.98 -40.81 -21.39
CA ARG A 37 0.36 -41.57 -22.48
C ARG A 37 1.38 -41.99 -23.53
N ALA A 38 2.28 -41.09 -23.93
CA ALA A 38 3.33 -41.38 -24.91
C ALA A 38 4.31 -42.44 -24.40
N SER A 39 4.73 -42.35 -23.14
CA SER A 39 5.59 -43.35 -22.49
C SER A 39 4.93 -44.72 -22.43
N LYS A 40 3.66 -44.79 -22.01
CA LYS A 40 2.89 -46.05 -21.98
C LYS A 40 2.69 -46.66 -23.37
N ALA A 41 2.41 -45.83 -24.37
CA ALA A 41 2.28 -46.29 -25.75
C ALA A 41 3.60 -46.86 -26.30
N ALA A 42 4.74 -46.20 -26.00
CA ALA A 42 6.06 -46.67 -26.39
C ALA A 42 6.41 -48.03 -25.74
N LEU A 43 6.09 -48.21 -24.46
CA LEU A 43 6.27 -49.48 -23.75
C LEU A 43 5.38 -50.61 -24.32
N ALA A 44 4.14 -50.29 -24.69
CA ALA A 44 3.20 -51.25 -25.26
C ALA A 44 3.57 -51.69 -26.69
N ALA A 45 4.26 -50.83 -27.46
CA ALA A 45 4.62 -51.10 -28.86
C ALA A 45 5.72 -52.17 -29.02
N GLY A 46 6.45 -52.52 -27.95
CA GLY A 46 7.25 -53.75 -27.87
C GLY A 46 8.37 -53.96 -28.90
N ASN A 47 8.71 -52.95 -29.72
CA ASN A 47 9.61 -53.13 -30.87
C ASN A 47 10.96 -52.41 -30.64
N PRO A 48 12.06 -53.15 -30.36
CA PRO A 48 13.33 -52.58 -29.92
C PRO A 48 14.24 -52.05 -31.04
N LEU A 49 13.78 -51.98 -32.29
CA LEU A 49 14.67 -51.83 -33.45
C LEU A 49 14.71 -50.44 -34.11
N ASP A 50 13.95 -49.45 -33.62
CA ASP A 50 13.95 -48.09 -34.19
C ASP A 50 14.05 -47.00 -33.11
N SER A 51 15.00 -47.19 -32.18
CA SER A 51 15.19 -46.40 -30.95
C SER A 51 15.71 -44.97 -31.17
N THR A 52 16.09 -44.61 -32.39
CA THR A 52 16.82 -43.36 -32.67
C THR A 52 15.92 -42.12 -32.65
N GLY A 53 14.61 -42.28 -32.90
CA GLY A 53 13.64 -41.16 -32.92
C GLY A 53 12.99 -40.84 -31.58
N SER A 54 13.00 -41.76 -30.61
CA SER A 54 12.29 -41.62 -29.33
C SER A 54 13.10 -40.95 -28.21
N ILE A 55 14.43 -40.92 -28.33
CA ILE A 55 15.34 -40.36 -27.32
C ILE A 55 15.09 -38.87 -27.05
N PRO A 56 14.99 -37.97 -28.05
CA PRO A 56 14.79 -36.54 -27.77
C PRO A 56 13.42 -36.19 -27.16
N LEU A 57 12.39 -37.03 -27.35
CA LEU A 57 11.09 -36.85 -26.69
C LEU A 57 11.11 -37.29 -25.21
N LEU A 58 11.96 -38.26 -24.88
CA LEU A 58 12.18 -38.70 -23.50
C LEU A 58 12.99 -37.67 -22.72
N ASP A 59 14.05 -37.10 -23.32
CA ASP A 59 14.86 -36.06 -22.66
C ASP A 59 14.03 -34.82 -22.27
N GLY A 60 13.17 -34.33 -23.19
CA GLY A 60 12.26 -33.22 -22.86
C GLY A 60 11.21 -33.55 -21.80
N SER A 61 10.80 -34.83 -21.69
CA SER A 61 9.88 -35.28 -20.64
C SER A 61 10.58 -35.39 -19.29
N ILE A 62 11.84 -35.82 -19.26
CA ILE A 62 12.67 -35.90 -18.05
C ILE A 62 12.90 -34.50 -17.48
N ASP A 63 13.29 -33.52 -18.31
CA ASP A 63 13.47 -32.13 -17.86
C ASP A 63 12.17 -31.53 -17.30
N SER A 64 11.02 -31.84 -17.92
CA SER A 64 9.71 -31.42 -17.42
C SER A 64 9.33 -32.11 -16.09
N ILE A 65 9.69 -33.39 -15.92
CA ILE A 65 9.43 -34.15 -14.69
C ILE A 65 10.37 -33.73 -13.57
N GLU A 66 11.58 -33.25 -13.84
CA GLU A 66 12.48 -32.75 -12.80
C GLU A 66 12.09 -31.34 -12.32
N THR A 67 11.58 -30.49 -13.21
CA THR A 67 11.14 -29.13 -12.88
C THR A 67 9.78 -29.09 -12.16
N THR A 68 8.86 -30.00 -12.49
CA THR A 68 7.50 -30.04 -11.90
C THR A 68 7.48 -30.24 -10.37
N PRO A 69 8.23 -31.17 -9.76
CA PRO A 69 8.32 -31.35 -8.31
C PRO A 69 8.86 -30.10 -7.61
N GLN A 70 9.76 -29.35 -8.24
CA GLN A 70 10.32 -28.13 -7.66
C GLN A 70 9.26 -27.02 -7.63
N VAL A 71 8.43 -26.90 -8.69
CA VAL A 71 7.27 -26.01 -8.75
C VAL A 71 6.15 -26.45 -7.79
N LEU A 72 5.93 -27.76 -7.61
CA LEU A 72 4.94 -28.27 -6.67
C LEU A 72 5.40 -28.13 -5.22
N ARG A 73 6.69 -28.33 -4.91
CA ARG A 73 7.25 -28.10 -3.57
C ARG A 73 7.25 -26.64 -3.17
N SER A 74 7.42 -25.72 -4.13
CA SER A 74 7.29 -24.28 -3.86
C SER A 74 5.83 -23.85 -3.67
N ARG A 75 4.87 -24.63 -4.17
CA ARG A 75 3.42 -24.34 -4.07
C ARG A 75 2.68 -25.10 -2.97
N SER A 76 3.15 -26.28 -2.55
CA SER A 76 2.57 -26.97 -1.40
C SER A 76 2.87 -26.14 -0.16
N PRO A 77 1.85 -25.65 0.59
CA PRO A 77 2.11 -25.03 1.87
C PRO A 77 2.91 -26.03 2.69
N PRO A 78 4.05 -25.62 3.28
CA PRO A 78 4.89 -26.55 4.01
C PRO A 78 3.99 -27.25 5.04
N PRO A 79 4.01 -28.59 5.20
CA PRO A 79 3.10 -29.32 6.09
C PRO A 79 3.00 -28.69 7.49
N ARG A 80 4.13 -28.13 7.96
CA ARG A 80 4.24 -27.34 9.19
C ARG A 80 3.28 -26.15 9.29
N ALA A 81 2.93 -25.50 8.18
CA ALA A 81 1.98 -24.38 8.18
C ALA A 81 0.55 -24.85 8.49
N LEU A 82 0.16 -26.03 7.98
CA LEU A 82 -1.15 -26.62 8.28
C LEU A 82 -1.20 -27.10 9.73
N ASP A 83 -0.13 -27.77 10.20
CA ASP A 83 -0.01 -28.19 11.60
C ASP A 83 -0.08 -26.96 12.53
N ASN A 84 0.68 -25.91 12.23
CA ASN A 84 0.63 -24.65 12.98
C ASN A 84 -0.77 -24.01 12.93
N GLU A 85 -1.50 -24.13 11.83
CA GLU A 85 -2.87 -23.61 11.73
C GLU A 85 -3.82 -24.36 12.67
N THR A 86 -3.73 -25.70 12.72
CA THR A 86 -4.52 -26.50 13.67
C THR A 86 -4.16 -26.19 15.13
N MET A 87 -2.87 -26.13 15.46
CA MET A 87 -2.42 -25.76 16.81
C MET A 87 -2.86 -24.35 17.21
N ASN A 88 -2.83 -23.40 16.26
CA ASN A 88 -3.30 -22.04 16.51
C ASN A 88 -4.82 -21.96 16.65
N ALA A 89 -5.57 -22.83 15.97
CA ALA A 89 -7.02 -22.91 16.11
C ALA A 89 -7.44 -23.39 17.51
N ASP A 90 -6.61 -24.20 18.17
CA ASP A 90 -6.87 -24.69 19.53
C ASP A 90 -6.37 -23.74 20.63
N ALA A 91 -5.49 -22.81 20.30
CA ALA A 91 -4.95 -21.85 21.25
C ALA A 91 -6.06 -20.95 21.84
N PRO A 92 -6.05 -20.57 23.13
CA PRO A 92 -7.10 -19.75 23.74
C PRO A 92 -7.40 -18.43 23.00
N ILE A 93 -6.38 -17.86 22.33
CA ILE A 93 -6.48 -16.62 21.58
C ILE A 93 -7.34 -16.74 20.31
N SER A 94 -7.54 -17.95 19.76
CA SER A 94 -8.40 -18.18 18.60
C SER A 94 -9.89 -18.05 18.94
N ARG A 95 -10.24 -18.15 20.23
CA ARG A 95 -11.61 -18.05 20.73
C ARG A 95 -12.08 -16.61 20.92
N LEU A 96 -11.20 -15.63 20.71
CA LEU A 96 -11.56 -14.23 20.79
C LEU A 96 -12.54 -13.88 19.66
N PRO A 97 -13.69 -13.25 19.97
CA PRO A 97 -14.55 -12.65 18.96
C PRO A 97 -13.77 -11.69 18.05
N THR A 98 -14.17 -11.62 16.78
CA THR A 98 -13.48 -10.81 15.76
C THR A 98 -13.46 -9.33 16.16
N GLU A 99 -14.52 -8.88 16.85
CA GLU A 99 -14.67 -7.52 17.36
C GLU A 99 -13.58 -7.17 18.38
N LEU A 100 -13.22 -8.11 19.26
CA LEU A 100 -12.14 -7.88 20.23
C LEU A 100 -10.78 -7.82 19.53
N ILE A 101 -10.57 -8.64 18.50
CA ILE A 101 -9.36 -8.58 17.68
C ILE A 101 -9.28 -7.22 16.97
N HIS A 102 -10.38 -6.68 16.44
CA HIS A 102 -10.42 -5.32 15.88
C HIS A 102 -9.99 -4.27 16.90
N TYR A 103 -10.53 -4.33 18.13
CA TYR A 103 -10.15 -3.39 19.18
C TYR A 103 -8.66 -3.48 19.52
N ILE A 104 -8.10 -4.69 19.61
CA ILE A 104 -6.67 -4.89 19.85
C ILE A 104 -5.83 -4.26 18.73
N PHE A 105 -6.16 -4.52 17.47
CA PHE A 105 -5.44 -3.93 16.34
C PHE A 105 -5.51 -2.41 16.32
N ARG A 106 -6.69 -1.85 16.60
CA ARG A 106 -6.88 -0.39 16.61
C ARG A 106 -6.10 0.27 17.74
N TYR A 107 -6.19 -0.30 18.95
CA TYR A 107 -5.42 0.16 20.10
C TYR A 107 -3.92 0.12 19.80
N ASP A 108 -3.43 -1.01 19.29
CA ASP A 108 -2.01 -1.20 19.00
C ASP A 108 -1.55 -0.29 17.87
N ALA A 109 -2.38 -0.06 16.86
CA ALA A 109 -2.08 0.85 15.76
C ALA A 109 -1.99 2.30 16.22
N ASP A 110 -2.80 2.74 17.19
CA ASP A 110 -2.70 4.09 17.73
C ASP A 110 -1.39 4.32 18.51
N GLU A 111 -0.91 3.30 19.23
CA GLU A 111 0.40 3.36 19.94
C GLU A 111 1.61 3.12 19.02
N HIS A 112 1.46 2.24 18.02
CA HIS A 112 2.55 1.71 17.18
C HIS A 112 2.30 1.99 15.70
N ARG A 113 1.98 3.25 15.37
CA ARG A 113 1.80 3.70 13.98
C ARG A 113 3.06 3.46 13.16
N ILE A 114 2.88 3.10 11.89
CA ILE A 114 4.00 2.95 10.98
C ILE A 114 4.51 4.34 10.61
N ASP A 115 5.76 4.64 10.95
CA ASP A 115 6.41 5.89 10.55
C ASP A 115 6.74 5.86 9.05
N CYS A 116 6.22 6.84 8.30
CA CYS A 116 6.51 7.01 6.87
C CYS A 116 8.01 7.23 6.58
N GLY A 117 8.78 7.70 7.58
CA GLY A 117 10.21 8.03 7.42
C GLY A 117 11.15 6.82 7.40
N GLU A 118 11.08 5.96 8.42
CA GLU A 118 12.09 4.92 8.68
C GLU A 118 11.85 3.61 7.91
N GLY A 119 10.69 3.49 7.26
CA GLY A 119 10.30 2.29 6.52
C GLY A 119 9.56 1.30 7.41
N LEU A 120 8.92 0.31 6.77
CA LEU A 120 8.05 -0.63 7.46
C LEU A 120 8.87 -1.56 8.38
N SER A 121 9.01 -1.17 9.65
CA SER A 121 9.49 -2.06 10.70
C SER A 121 8.33 -2.91 11.21
N ILE A 122 8.28 -4.16 10.78
CA ILE A 122 7.26 -5.11 11.24
C ILE A 122 7.32 -5.30 12.76
N LYS A 123 8.52 -5.25 13.37
CA LYS A 123 8.70 -5.52 14.82
C LYS A 123 8.15 -4.42 15.72
N THR A 124 8.14 -3.18 15.24
CA THR A 124 7.77 -1.99 16.04
C THR A 124 6.43 -1.39 15.62
N SER A 125 5.80 -1.92 14.58
CA SER A 125 4.48 -1.48 14.12
C SER A 125 3.39 -2.47 14.52
N TRP A 126 2.13 -2.04 14.43
CA TRP A 126 0.95 -2.90 14.60
C TRP A 126 0.93 -4.12 13.68
N PHE A 127 1.70 -4.07 12.60
CA PHE A 127 1.82 -5.17 11.65
C PHE A 127 2.37 -6.46 12.26
N ARG A 128 3.06 -6.38 13.41
CA ARG A 128 3.48 -7.58 14.16
C ARG A 128 2.30 -8.47 14.55
N LEU A 129 1.14 -7.88 14.84
CA LEU A 129 -0.06 -8.62 15.22
C LEU A 129 -0.62 -9.44 14.05
N ALA A 130 -0.42 -9.01 12.80
CA ALA A 130 -0.80 -9.77 11.61
C ALA A 130 0.04 -11.06 11.41
N ARG A 131 1.10 -11.24 12.20
CA ARG A 131 1.97 -12.43 12.17
C ARG A 131 1.61 -13.49 13.21
N VAL A 132 0.65 -13.22 14.11
CA VAL A 132 0.25 -14.16 15.17
C VAL A 132 -0.29 -15.46 14.55
N CYS A 133 -1.38 -15.37 13.80
CA CYS A 133 -1.95 -16.52 13.09
C CYS A 133 -2.72 -16.07 11.84
N ARG A 134 -3.24 -17.04 11.08
CA ARG A 134 -4.02 -16.77 9.86
C ARG A 134 -5.31 -15.98 10.16
N VAL A 135 -6.00 -16.31 11.26
CA VAL A 135 -7.26 -15.64 11.65
C VAL A 135 -7.02 -14.15 11.85
N TRP A 136 -6.03 -13.76 12.67
CA TRP A 136 -5.70 -12.37 12.95
C TRP A 136 -5.36 -11.58 11.68
N ARG A 137 -4.69 -12.23 10.74
CA ARG A 137 -4.39 -11.65 9.44
C ARG A 137 -5.64 -11.49 8.57
N CYS A 138 -6.53 -12.47 8.51
CA CYS A 138 -7.83 -12.34 7.82
C CYS A 138 -8.63 -11.16 8.38
N VAL A 139 -8.58 -11.00 9.71
CA VAL A 139 -9.24 -9.90 10.40
C VAL A 139 -8.64 -8.56 9.96
N VAL A 140 -7.32 -8.40 10.01
CA VAL A 140 -6.67 -7.13 9.62
C VAL A 140 -6.92 -6.76 8.16
N PHE A 141 -6.94 -7.73 7.23
CA PHE A 141 -7.32 -7.49 5.83
C PHE A 141 -8.75 -6.97 5.67
N ASN A 142 -9.62 -7.21 6.65
CA ASN A 142 -10.99 -6.72 6.68
C ASN A 142 -11.19 -5.43 7.47
N MET A 143 -10.11 -4.77 7.93
CA MET A 143 -10.12 -3.49 8.65
C MET A 143 -9.70 -2.32 7.74
N PRO A 144 -10.57 -1.85 6.82
CA PRO A 144 -10.24 -0.79 5.87
C PRO A 144 -9.87 0.55 6.54
N ASP A 145 -10.37 0.80 7.75
CA ASP A 145 -10.05 1.94 8.60
C ASP A 145 -8.60 1.95 9.05
N LEU A 146 -7.99 0.79 9.25
CA LEU A 146 -6.58 0.67 9.57
C LEU A 146 -5.70 0.98 8.35
N TRP A 147 -6.06 0.42 7.19
CA TRP A 147 -5.30 0.61 5.94
C TRP A 147 -5.36 2.05 5.43
N ARG A 148 -6.52 2.73 5.53
CA ARG A 148 -6.68 4.11 5.04
C ARG A 148 -5.83 5.12 5.83
N ASP A 149 -5.48 4.79 7.07
CA ASP A 149 -4.75 5.68 7.98
C ASP A 149 -3.22 5.65 7.77
N ASP A 150 -2.70 4.52 7.26
CA ASP A 150 -1.26 4.25 7.11
C ASP A 150 -0.86 3.82 5.68
N ILE A 151 -1.70 4.05 4.66
CA ILE A 151 -1.48 3.55 3.28
C ILE A 151 -0.09 3.86 2.71
N PHE A 152 0.40 5.09 2.92
CA PHE A 152 1.70 5.52 2.39
C PHE A 152 2.90 5.05 3.21
N SER A 153 2.66 4.52 4.41
CA SER A 153 3.73 3.94 5.22
C SER A 153 4.31 2.65 4.60
N PHE A 154 3.62 2.07 3.61
CA PHE A 154 4.04 0.90 2.86
C PHE A 154 4.87 1.21 1.61
N ARG A 155 5.27 2.48 1.40
CA ARG A 155 6.14 2.91 0.30
C ARG A 155 5.65 2.36 -1.05
N GLU A 156 6.52 1.73 -1.84
CA GLU A 156 6.24 1.18 -3.18
C GLU A 156 5.02 0.24 -3.23
N LYS A 157 4.62 -0.38 -2.12
CA LYS A 157 3.47 -1.30 -2.05
C LYS A 157 2.14 -0.62 -1.73
N TRP A 158 2.10 0.72 -1.66
CA TRP A 158 0.89 1.45 -1.34
C TRP A 158 -0.24 1.18 -2.35
N MET A 159 0.09 0.96 -3.64
CA MET A 159 -0.88 0.63 -4.68
C MET A 159 -1.52 -0.75 -4.47
N ASP A 160 -0.74 -1.75 -4.02
CA ASP A 160 -1.25 -3.08 -3.69
C ASP A 160 -2.20 -3.06 -2.49
N ILE A 161 -2.01 -2.07 -1.61
CA ILE A 161 -2.76 -1.90 -0.37
C ILE A 161 -3.97 -1.00 -0.56
N LEU A 162 -3.98 -0.12 -1.57
CA LEU A 162 -5.09 0.77 -1.85
C LEU A 162 -6.46 0.05 -1.93
N PRO A 163 -6.60 -1.13 -2.56
CA PRO A 163 -7.86 -1.88 -2.54
C PRO A 163 -8.36 -2.26 -1.15
N LEU A 164 -7.46 -2.47 -0.18
CA LEU A 164 -7.81 -2.83 1.20
C LEU A 164 -8.50 -1.70 1.95
N THR A 165 -8.37 -0.46 1.48
CA THR A 165 -9.09 0.71 2.04
C THR A 165 -10.58 0.71 1.71
N LYS A 166 -11.05 -0.18 0.81
CA LYS A 166 -12.47 -0.33 0.42
C LYS A 166 -13.16 0.99 0.06
N GLY A 167 -12.44 1.91 -0.58
CA GLY A 167 -12.98 3.20 -1.01
C GLY A 167 -13.12 4.25 0.10
N LEU A 168 -12.76 3.96 1.35
CA LEU A 168 -12.88 4.92 2.45
C LEU A 168 -12.03 6.18 2.21
N PRO A 169 -12.40 7.32 2.84
CA PRO A 169 -11.56 8.51 2.82
C PRO A 169 -10.16 8.23 3.38
N LEU A 170 -9.13 8.80 2.76
CA LEU A 170 -7.73 8.49 2.99
C LEU A 170 -7.04 9.53 3.88
N ASN A 171 -6.14 9.06 4.73
CA ASN A 171 -5.22 9.90 5.49
C ASN A 171 -3.92 10.04 4.69
N LEU A 172 -3.78 11.15 3.96
CA LEU A 172 -2.60 11.40 3.13
C LEU A 172 -1.45 11.94 3.99
N ARG A 173 -0.75 11.04 4.69
CA ARG A 173 0.45 11.33 5.49
C ARG A 173 1.72 11.26 4.63
N LEU A 174 2.11 12.40 4.07
CA LEU A 174 3.26 12.61 3.19
C LEU A 174 4.44 13.19 3.99
N VAL A 175 4.86 12.46 5.03
CA VAL A 175 5.96 12.87 5.92
C VAL A 175 7.28 12.25 5.45
N GLY A 176 8.37 13.02 5.52
CA GLY A 176 9.71 12.59 5.11
C GLY A 176 10.04 12.85 3.63
N THR A 177 11.34 12.87 3.31
CA THR A 177 11.88 13.14 1.96
C THR A 177 11.51 12.10 0.91
N SER A 178 10.93 10.98 1.33
CA SER A 178 10.83 9.76 0.56
C SER A 178 9.39 9.48 0.13
N ALA A 179 8.37 9.85 0.91
CA ALA A 179 6.96 9.57 0.60
C ALA A 179 6.53 10.11 -0.78
N LEU A 180 6.79 11.39 -1.07
CA LEU A 180 6.46 11.98 -2.38
C LEU A 180 7.35 11.48 -3.52
N LYS A 181 8.55 10.97 -3.22
CA LYS A 181 9.42 10.36 -4.22
C LYS A 181 8.91 8.98 -4.62
N PHE A 182 8.40 8.20 -3.66
CA PHE A 182 7.92 6.83 -3.89
C PHE A 182 6.53 6.80 -4.51
N VAL A 183 5.62 7.65 -4.02
CA VAL A 183 4.26 7.69 -4.57
C VAL A 183 4.28 8.23 -5.99
N GLY A 184 5.27 9.04 -6.37
CA GLY A 184 5.22 9.75 -7.65
C GLY A 184 4.19 10.87 -7.58
N ARG A 185 4.55 12.04 -8.12
CA ARG A 185 3.70 13.24 -8.03
C ARG A 185 2.35 13.05 -8.73
N HIS A 186 2.34 12.27 -9.80
CA HIS A 186 1.16 12.01 -10.60
C HIS A 186 0.17 11.08 -9.91
N ASP A 187 0.59 10.32 -8.90
CA ASP A 187 -0.28 9.30 -8.30
C ASP A 187 -1.00 9.81 -7.05
N VAL A 188 -0.53 10.92 -6.45
CA VAL A 188 -1.23 11.58 -5.32
C VAL A 188 -2.49 12.30 -5.80
N VAL A 189 -2.45 12.93 -6.98
CA VAL A 189 -3.55 13.77 -7.50
C VAL A 189 -4.86 12.97 -7.64
N PRO A 190 -4.87 11.74 -8.21
CA PRO A 190 -6.08 10.91 -8.28
C PRO A 190 -6.65 10.49 -6.91
N LEU A 191 -5.85 10.53 -5.85
CA LEU A 191 -6.27 10.16 -4.49
C LEU A 191 -6.84 11.34 -3.71
N ALA A 192 -6.55 12.57 -4.13
CA ALA A 192 -6.96 13.78 -3.44
C ALA A 192 -8.47 13.89 -3.18
N PRO A 193 -9.38 13.51 -4.10
CA PRO A 193 -10.83 13.54 -3.85
C PRO A 193 -11.27 12.69 -2.64
N ARG A 194 -10.48 11.66 -2.30
CA ARG A 194 -10.72 10.79 -1.14
C ARG A 194 -10.03 11.31 0.12
N ALA A 195 -9.19 12.33 0.06
CA ALA A 195 -8.44 12.78 1.22
C ALA A 195 -9.38 13.38 2.28
N TYR A 196 -9.31 12.87 3.52
CA TYR A 196 -9.93 13.52 4.67
C TYR A 196 -8.92 14.27 5.54
N ASN A 197 -7.67 13.84 5.52
CA ASN A 197 -6.57 14.49 6.19
C ASN A 197 -5.37 14.55 5.25
N ILE A 198 -4.77 15.72 5.08
CA ILE A 198 -3.53 15.90 4.32
C ILE A 198 -2.48 16.43 5.29
N ARG A 199 -1.45 15.63 5.55
CA ARG A 199 -0.30 16.05 6.35
C ARG A 199 0.96 15.86 5.54
N ALA A 200 1.68 16.93 5.24
CA ALA A 200 2.88 16.87 4.41
C ALA A 200 4.05 17.63 5.05
N GLU A 201 5.25 17.04 5.00
CA GLU A 201 6.49 17.75 5.31
C GLU A 201 7.24 18.07 4.00
N ILE A 202 7.27 19.35 3.64
CA ILE A 202 7.60 19.76 2.29
C ILE A 202 9.02 20.30 2.19
N ARG A 203 9.92 19.46 1.66
CA ARG A 203 11.34 19.76 1.48
C ARG A 203 11.75 20.25 0.08
N GLY A 204 10.88 20.12 -0.92
CA GLY A 204 11.11 20.62 -2.28
C GLY A 204 10.08 21.66 -2.74
N ASN A 205 10.47 22.58 -3.64
CA ASN A 205 9.56 23.53 -4.29
C ASN A 205 8.44 22.83 -5.04
N GLN A 206 8.79 21.79 -5.79
CA GLN A 206 7.84 21.12 -6.65
C GLN A 206 6.80 20.34 -5.84
N ASP A 207 7.18 19.84 -4.68
CA ASP A 207 6.28 19.17 -3.75
C ASP A 207 5.29 20.17 -3.13
N VAL A 208 5.73 21.41 -2.83
CA VAL A 208 4.82 22.51 -2.45
C VAL A 208 3.85 22.75 -3.59
N ARG A 209 4.36 22.98 -4.81
CA ARG A 209 3.53 23.30 -5.98
C ARG A 209 2.45 22.24 -6.20
N THR A 210 2.82 20.96 -6.26
CA THR A 210 1.83 19.88 -6.46
C THR A 210 0.75 19.86 -5.38
N LEU A 211 1.10 20.01 -4.10
CA LEU A 211 0.09 20.02 -3.03
C LEU A 211 -0.77 21.29 -3.04
N VAL A 212 -0.18 22.43 -3.35
CA VAL A 212 -0.90 23.70 -3.52
C VAL A 212 -1.86 23.60 -4.69
N ASP A 213 -1.41 23.09 -5.84
CA ASP A 213 -2.23 22.88 -7.03
C ASP A 213 -3.43 21.99 -6.71
N VAL A 214 -3.22 20.89 -5.97
CA VAL A 214 -4.30 19.99 -5.51
C VAL A 214 -5.31 20.69 -4.58
N LEU A 215 -4.83 21.52 -3.66
CA LEU A 215 -5.70 22.26 -2.73
C LEU A 215 -6.41 23.45 -3.38
N CYS A 216 -5.89 23.95 -4.50
CA CYS A 216 -6.43 25.13 -5.20
C CYS A 216 -7.31 24.76 -6.40
N SER A 217 -7.17 23.56 -6.97
CA SER A 217 -7.86 23.17 -8.20
C SER A 217 -9.34 22.86 -7.98
N GLU A 218 -9.66 21.90 -7.11
CA GLU A 218 -11.01 21.36 -6.95
C GLU A 218 -11.44 21.22 -5.48
N PRO A 219 -12.74 21.36 -5.18
CA PRO A 219 -13.29 21.04 -3.86
C PRO A 219 -13.04 19.57 -3.48
N LEU A 220 -12.22 19.35 -2.45
CA LEU A 220 -12.07 18.04 -1.82
C LEU A 220 -13.22 17.79 -0.81
N PRO A 221 -14.18 16.89 -1.10
CA PRO A 221 -15.44 16.77 -0.36
C PRO A 221 -15.30 16.08 0.99
N HIS A 222 -14.19 15.42 1.28
CA HIS A 222 -13.97 14.76 2.57
C HIS A 222 -12.93 15.47 3.45
N LEU A 223 -12.28 16.51 2.92
CA LEU A 223 -11.13 17.14 3.54
C LEU A 223 -11.52 17.88 4.83
N GLN A 224 -10.97 17.45 5.95
CA GLN A 224 -11.21 18.00 7.29
C GLN A 224 -9.98 18.69 7.87
N THR A 225 -8.80 18.12 7.63
CA THR A 225 -7.55 18.60 8.22
C THR A 225 -6.49 18.75 7.15
N VAL A 226 -5.81 19.90 7.17
CA VAL A 226 -4.63 20.16 6.34
C VAL A 226 -3.50 20.62 7.25
N THR A 227 -2.35 19.96 7.15
CA THR A 227 -1.12 20.31 7.87
C THR A 227 0.04 20.31 6.88
N LEU A 228 0.50 21.50 6.49
CA LEU A 228 1.62 21.68 5.58
C LEU A 228 2.83 22.22 6.34
N LEU A 229 3.90 21.43 6.43
CA LEU A 229 5.11 21.76 7.15
C LEU A 229 6.25 22.05 6.17
N GLY A 230 6.44 23.31 5.82
CA GLY A 230 7.53 23.76 4.96
C GLY A 230 8.86 23.86 5.72
N THR A 231 9.94 23.34 5.13
CA THR A 231 11.28 23.59 5.64
C THR A 231 11.79 24.97 5.24
N ARG A 232 12.61 25.59 6.10
CA ARG A 232 13.30 26.85 5.78
C ARG A 232 14.26 26.63 4.63
N THR A 233 14.01 27.25 3.49
CA THR A 233 14.86 27.12 2.30
C THR A 233 15.14 28.48 1.70
N ARG A 234 16.42 28.83 1.60
CA ARG A 234 16.91 30.18 1.29
C ARG A 234 16.63 30.71 -0.13
N LYS A 235 16.12 29.87 -1.04
CA LYS A 235 15.95 30.21 -2.47
C LYS A 235 14.62 29.73 -3.07
N ARG A 236 13.59 29.49 -2.25
CA ARG A 236 12.32 29.02 -2.81
C ARG A 236 11.51 30.17 -3.38
N GLU A 237 11.26 30.11 -4.69
CA GLU A 237 10.10 30.72 -5.30
C GLU A 237 8.87 30.18 -4.60
N GLN A 238 8.34 30.96 -3.66
CA GLN A 238 7.05 30.63 -3.09
C GLN A 238 5.99 30.67 -4.18
N PRO A 239 4.99 29.78 -4.12
CA PRO A 239 3.76 30.00 -4.86
C PRO A 239 3.28 31.42 -4.56
N ALA A 240 2.93 32.19 -5.59
CA ALA A 240 2.17 33.42 -5.37
C ALA A 240 0.97 33.10 -4.47
N ALA A 241 0.53 34.05 -3.64
CA ALA A 241 -0.56 33.85 -2.67
C ALA A 241 -1.74 33.10 -3.32
N ALA A 242 -1.78 31.78 -3.08
CA ALA A 242 -2.68 30.89 -3.77
C ALA A 242 -3.92 30.71 -2.94
N LYS A 243 -5.08 30.77 -3.61
CA LYS A 243 -6.38 30.69 -2.96
C LYS A 243 -6.87 29.27 -2.96
N MET A 244 -7.13 28.71 -1.78
CA MET A 244 -7.66 27.36 -1.65
C MET A 244 -9.05 27.26 -2.28
N ALA A 245 -9.34 26.10 -2.86
CA ALA A 245 -10.69 25.76 -3.29
C ALA A 245 -11.63 25.72 -2.07
N ARG A 246 -12.94 25.75 -2.33
CA ARG A 246 -13.94 25.67 -1.26
C ARG A 246 -14.09 24.23 -0.78
N HIS A 247 -13.44 23.91 0.33
CA HIS A 247 -13.55 22.60 0.98
C HIS A 247 -14.66 22.62 2.04
N PRO A 248 -15.81 21.97 1.81
CA PRO A 248 -17.00 22.13 2.65
C PRO A 248 -16.82 21.65 4.10
N HIS A 249 -15.90 20.70 4.33
CA HIS A 249 -15.66 20.10 5.64
C HIS A 249 -14.31 20.48 6.26
N LEU A 250 -13.59 21.46 5.71
CA LEU A 250 -12.27 21.83 6.22
C LEU A 250 -12.42 22.55 7.56
N HIS A 251 -11.94 21.91 8.63
CA HIS A 251 -12.06 22.37 10.00
C HIS A 251 -10.73 22.82 10.60
N PHE A 252 -9.63 22.18 10.21
CA PHE A 252 -8.31 22.42 10.80
C PHE A 252 -7.29 22.72 9.71
N LEU A 253 -6.67 23.90 9.77
CA LEU A 253 -5.64 24.32 8.84
C LEU A 253 -4.39 24.76 9.59
N THR A 254 -3.30 24.02 9.42
CA THR A 254 -1.98 24.33 9.97
C THR A 254 -0.99 24.54 8.83
N LEU A 255 -0.43 25.73 8.73
CA LEU A 255 0.56 26.10 7.73
C LEU A 255 1.85 26.57 8.42
N ASN A 256 2.96 25.90 8.13
CA ASN A 256 4.29 26.28 8.62
C ASN A 256 5.19 26.62 7.43
N ASN A 257 5.74 27.83 7.41
CA ASN A 257 6.59 28.39 6.36
C ASN A 257 5.98 28.31 4.95
N ILE A 258 4.66 28.31 4.86
CA ILE A 258 3.85 28.30 3.64
C ILE A 258 2.62 29.16 3.94
N TYR A 259 2.11 29.88 2.95
CA TYR A 259 0.85 30.59 3.07
C TYR A 259 -0.08 30.21 1.92
N LEU A 260 -1.32 29.90 2.28
CA LEU A 260 -2.45 29.68 1.38
C LEU A 260 -3.62 30.49 1.92
N GLU A 261 -4.32 31.22 1.06
CA GLU A 261 -5.53 31.93 1.45
C GLU A 261 -6.63 30.90 1.69
N PRO A 262 -7.13 30.74 2.94
CA PRO A 262 -8.17 29.75 3.23
C PRO A 262 -9.48 30.15 2.54
N PRO A 263 -10.40 29.18 2.33
CA PRO A 263 -11.67 29.48 1.70
C PRO A 263 -12.49 30.46 2.55
N PRO A 264 -13.03 31.56 1.97
CA PRO A 264 -13.65 32.67 2.72
C PRO A 264 -15.02 32.33 3.34
N GLN A 265 -15.48 31.08 3.27
CA GLN A 265 -16.84 30.66 3.67
C GLN A 265 -16.82 29.28 4.33
N GLY A 266 -15.74 28.92 5.01
CA GLY A 266 -15.49 27.56 5.51
C GLY A 266 -15.94 27.32 6.96
N ALA A 267 -16.21 26.05 7.28
CA ALA A 267 -16.38 25.54 8.64
C ALA A 267 -15.05 25.47 9.43
N LEU A 268 -14.13 26.41 9.19
CA LEU A 268 -12.79 26.39 9.74
C LEU A 268 -12.84 26.75 11.24
N TYR A 269 -12.47 25.80 12.08
CA TYR A 269 -12.43 25.97 13.54
C TYR A 269 -11.07 26.45 14.02
N THR A 270 -10.00 25.98 13.37
CA THR A 270 -8.64 26.28 13.78
C THR A 270 -7.80 26.68 12.58
N LEU A 271 -7.20 27.87 12.67
CA LEU A 271 -6.15 28.34 11.77
C LEU A 271 -4.86 28.53 12.55
N GLN A 272 -3.83 27.76 12.22
CA GLN A 272 -2.49 27.89 12.77
C GLN A 272 -1.51 28.30 11.68
N LEU A 273 -0.86 29.44 11.86
CA LEU A 273 0.13 29.98 10.95
C LEU A 273 1.46 30.14 11.70
N ASP A 274 2.49 29.40 11.27
CA ASP A 274 3.87 29.66 11.66
C ASP A 274 4.63 30.18 10.44
N MET A 275 4.98 31.46 10.47
CA MET A 275 5.68 32.14 9.37
C MET A 275 7.10 32.55 9.78
N THR A 276 7.64 31.99 10.87
CA THR A 276 8.95 32.38 11.42
C THR A 276 10.10 32.13 10.44
N GLY A 277 9.94 31.20 9.50
CA GLY A 277 10.90 30.90 8.45
C GLY A 277 10.64 31.58 7.12
N LEU A 278 9.63 32.45 7.01
CA LEU A 278 9.38 33.25 5.82
C LEU A 278 10.14 34.57 5.83
N TYR A 279 10.61 35.00 4.66
CA TYR A 279 11.11 36.35 4.45
C TYR A 279 9.97 37.36 4.60
N ASP A 280 10.27 38.55 5.10
CA ASP A 280 9.24 39.57 5.39
C ASP A 280 8.45 39.96 4.14
N GLU A 281 9.12 40.06 2.98
CA GLU A 281 8.50 40.31 1.67
C GLU A 281 7.55 39.21 1.18
N LYS A 282 7.61 38.03 1.80
CA LYS A 282 6.78 36.86 1.50
C LYS A 282 5.69 36.62 2.53
N LYS A 283 5.71 37.34 3.65
CA LYS A 283 4.65 37.22 4.66
C LYS A 283 3.40 37.92 4.13
N PRO A 284 2.21 37.28 4.22
CA PRO A 284 0.96 37.99 3.98
C PRO A 284 0.83 39.16 4.95
N SER A 285 0.23 40.26 4.48
CA SER A 285 -0.12 41.37 5.36
C SER A 285 -1.12 40.92 6.43
N LEU A 286 -1.10 41.59 7.58
CA LEU A 286 -2.06 41.34 8.67
C LEU A 286 -3.50 41.45 8.18
N ASP A 287 -3.80 42.43 7.32
CA ASP A 287 -5.14 42.60 6.73
C ASP A 287 -5.58 41.40 5.89
N THR A 288 -4.66 40.78 5.14
CA THR A 288 -4.93 39.57 4.38
C THR A 288 -5.31 38.41 5.31
N ILE A 289 -4.59 38.26 6.43
CA ILE A 289 -4.90 37.24 7.45
C ILE A 289 -6.25 37.52 8.11
N LEU A 290 -6.51 38.76 8.50
CA LEU A 290 -7.78 39.15 9.15
C LEU A 290 -8.98 38.99 8.22
N LYS A 291 -8.80 39.24 6.91
CA LYS A 291 -9.84 39.03 5.90
C LYS A 291 -10.19 37.55 5.75
N ALA A 292 -9.21 36.67 5.90
CA ALA A 292 -9.41 35.22 5.87
C ALA A 292 -10.16 34.65 7.10
N LEU A 293 -10.25 35.43 8.19
CA LEU A 293 -10.94 35.05 9.44
C LEU A 293 -12.37 35.59 9.56
N LYS A 294 -12.81 36.45 8.64
CA LYS A 294 -14.15 37.05 8.61
C LYS A 294 -15.06 36.28 7.67
#